data_AF-A0A2H0KCU2-F1
#
_entry.id   AF-A0A2H0KCU2-F1
#
_cell.length_a   1.000
_cell.length_b   1.000
_cell.length_c   1.000
_cell.angle_alpha   90.00
_cell.angle_beta   90.00
_cell.angle_gamma   90.00
#
_symmetry.space_group_name_H-M   'P 1'
#
loop_
_entity.id
_entity.type
_entity.pdbx_description
1 polymer ?
#
loop_
_entity_poly.entity_id
_entity_poly.type
_entity_poly.pdbx_seq_one_letter_code
_entity_poly.pdbx_strand_id
1 'polypeptide(L)'
;MPMLPRLIEGRLNRKNFFLVILGALFIGIAYGILLSSFPESSVALEIGFEIVFGLFSVITIPASLRRAHDIGWKGTWVLVSGIFMSVVTILQYVISPESAAFGALASFVLVAEIVVGIFLVFVAGDVEANKYGEVDTFNHLKTLNITAVTLNEK
;
A
#
# COMPACT_ATOMS: atom_id res chain seq x y z
N MET A 1 -15.77 -15.19 5.70
CA MET A 1 -14.65 -16.07 6.11
C MET A 1 -13.39 -15.21 6.23
N PRO A 2 -12.58 -15.34 7.29
CA PRO A 2 -11.75 -14.25 7.81
C PRO A 2 -10.62 -13.91 6.83
N MET A 3 -10.76 -12.79 6.11
CA MET A 3 -9.76 -12.32 5.15
C MET A 3 -8.63 -11.50 5.79
N LEU A 4 -8.81 -11.02 7.03
CA LEU A 4 -7.82 -10.18 7.71
C LEU A 4 -6.47 -10.85 8.04
N PRO A 5 -6.38 -12.13 8.47
CA PRO A 5 -5.09 -12.71 8.87
C PRO A 5 -4.11 -12.85 7.70
N ARG A 6 -4.61 -13.21 6.51
CA ARG A 6 -3.80 -13.35 5.29
C ARG A 6 -3.34 -12.01 4.70
N LEU A 7 -3.92 -10.89 5.15
CA LEU A 7 -3.39 -9.57 4.83
C LEU A 7 -2.12 -9.28 5.63
N ILE A 8 -1.88 -9.94 6.75
CA ILE A 8 -0.77 -9.63 7.67
C ILE A 8 0.37 -10.65 7.56
N GLU A 9 0.09 -11.88 7.16
CA GLU A 9 1.08 -12.96 7.07
C GLU A 9 1.27 -13.50 5.64
N GLY A 10 2.53 -13.80 5.29
CA GLY A 10 2.90 -14.48 4.04
C GLY A 10 3.03 -13.59 2.80
N ARG A 11 3.19 -14.25 1.64
CA ARG A 11 3.32 -13.61 0.32
C ARG A 11 2.04 -12.88 -0.06
N LEU A 12 2.16 -11.60 -0.45
CA LEU A 12 1.00 -10.83 -0.86
C LEU A 12 0.79 -10.98 -2.37
N ASN A 13 -0.18 -11.83 -2.74
CA ASN A 13 -0.56 -12.02 -4.13
C ASN A 13 -0.96 -10.69 -4.78
N ARG A 14 -0.64 -10.53 -6.07
CA ARG A 14 -0.93 -9.32 -6.86
C ARG A 14 -2.40 -8.85 -6.72
N LYS A 15 -3.34 -9.80 -6.71
CA LYS A 15 -4.78 -9.52 -6.50
C LYS A 15 -5.06 -8.94 -5.12
N ASN A 16 -4.45 -9.48 -4.07
CA ASN A 16 -4.64 -9.00 -2.70
C ASN A 16 -4.01 -7.62 -2.52
N PHE A 17 -2.81 -7.40 -3.06
CA PHE A 17 -2.17 -6.09 -3.05
C PHE A 17 -3.00 -5.05 -3.81
N PHE A 18 -3.54 -5.41 -4.98
CA PHE A 18 -4.45 -4.55 -5.73
C PHE A 18 -5.69 -4.17 -4.91
N LEU A 19 -6.29 -5.11 -4.18
CA LEU A 19 -7.43 -4.81 -3.29
C LEU A 19 -7.06 -3.86 -2.15
N VAL A 20 -5.85 -3.97 -1.60
CA VAL A 20 -5.35 -3.03 -0.57
C VAL A 20 -5.22 -1.62 -1.15
N ILE A 21 -4.60 -1.49 -2.34
CA ILE A 21 -4.46 -0.19 -3.02
C ILE A 21 -5.82 0.39 -3.40
N LEU A 22 -6.75 -0.45 -3.87
CA LEU A 22 -8.10 -0.02 -4.20
C LEU A 22 -8.87 0.44 -2.95
N GLY A 23 -8.75 -0.27 -1.83
CA GLY A 23 -9.31 0.14 -0.56
C GLY A 23 -8.73 1.48 -0.07
N ALA A 24 -7.41 1.66 -0.21
CA ALA A 24 -6.73 2.91 0.11
C ALA A 24 -7.27 4.09 -0.72
N LEU A 25 -7.47 3.87 -2.02
CA LEU A 25 -8.05 4.86 -2.92
C LEU A 25 -9.45 5.27 -2.47
N PHE A 26 -10.33 4.30 -2.19
CA PHE A 26 -11.70 4.58 -1.76
C PHE A 26 -11.74 5.35 -0.43
N ILE A 27 -10.89 4.97 0.53
CA ILE A 27 -10.80 5.66 1.82
C ILE A 27 -10.24 7.06 1.65
N GLY A 28 -9.23 7.26 0.81
CA GLY A 28 -8.71 8.60 0.49
C GLY A 28 -9.75 9.51 -0.18
N ILE A 29 -10.54 8.97 -1.11
CA ILE A 29 -11.65 9.71 -1.73
C ILE A 29 -12.71 10.06 -0.67
N ALA A 30 -13.12 9.11 0.16
CA ALA A 30 -14.09 9.35 1.23
C ALA A 30 -13.58 10.40 2.22
N TYR A 31 -12.30 10.33 2.57
CA TYR A 31 -11.61 11.31 3.42
C TYR A 31 -11.66 12.72 2.83
N GLY A 32 -11.29 12.88 1.56
CA GLY A 32 -11.33 14.18 0.88
C GLY A 32 -12.75 14.76 0.80
N ILE A 33 -13.75 13.92 0.51
CA ILE A 33 -15.16 14.34 0.51
C ILE A 33 -15.58 14.81 1.92
N LEU A 34 -15.23 14.04 2.96
CA LEU A 34 -15.54 14.39 4.35
C LEU A 34 -14.91 15.73 4.74
N LEU A 35 -13.62 15.94 4.50
CA LEU A 35 -12.95 17.22 4.79
C LEU A 35 -13.61 18.39 4.03
N SER A 36 -13.90 18.22 2.75
CA SER A 36 -14.54 19.27 1.94
C SER A 36 -15.97 19.61 2.41
N SER A 37 -16.63 18.69 3.10
CA SER A 37 -17.98 18.90 3.65
C SER A 37 -17.97 19.72 4.94
N PHE A 38 -16.82 19.87 5.59
CA PHE A 38 -16.65 20.62 6.83
C PHE A 38 -15.53 21.68 6.68
N PRO A 39 -15.70 22.72 5.84
CA PRO A 39 -14.65 23.70 5.57
C PRO A 39 -14.28 24.58 6.78
N GLU A 40 -15.16 24.67 7.78
CA GLU A 40 -14.89 25.33 9.07
C GLU A 40 -14.81 24.29 10.21
N SER A 41 -14.23 23.12 9.93
CA SER A 41 -14.03 22.10 10.96
C SER A 41 -13.17 22.64 12.10
N SER A 42 -13.49 22.23 13.32
CA SER A 42 -12.59 22.46 14.43
C SER A 42 -11.32 21.63 14.25
N VAL A 43 -10.19 22.17 14.70
CA VAL A 43 -8.88 21.47 14.70
C VAL A 43 -8.98 20.07 15.32
N ALA A 44 -9.85 19.88 16.32
CA ALA A 44 -10.06 18.58 16.95
C ALA A 44 -10.70 17.54 15.99
N LEU A 45 -11.61 17.97 15.12
CA LEU A 45 -12.24 17.12 14.11
C LEU A 45 -11.21 16.70 13.04
N GLU A 46 -10.38 17.63 12.58
CA GLU A 46 -9.31 17.38 11.62
C GLU A 46 -8.28 16.39 12.17
N ILE A 47 -7.83 16.58 13.42
CA ILE A 47 -6.95 15.62 14.10
C ILE A 47 -7.61 14.24 14.19
N GLY A 48 -8.91 14.18 14.51
CA GLY A 48 -9.65 12.93 14.55
C GLY A 48 -9.66 12.20 13.20
N PHE A 49 -9.87 12.93 12.11
CA PHE A 49 -9.80 12.41 10.76
C PHE A 49 -8.39 11.93 10.39
N GLU A 50 -7.36 12.70 10.70
CA GLU A 50 -5.95 12.32 10.47
C GLU A 50 -5.56 11.04 11.23
N ILE A 51 -6.05 10.86 12.47
CA ILE A 51 -5.81 9.63 13.23
C ILE A 51 -6.43 8.42 12.54
N VAL A 52 -7.69 8.52 12.10
CA VAL A 52 -8.38 7.42 11.39
C VAL A 52 -7.65 7.08 10.09
N PHE A 53 -7.21 8.10 9.34
CA PHE A 53 -6.43 7.90 8.13
C PHE A 53 -5.06 7.26 8.43
N GLY A 54 -4.37 7.73 9.47
CA GLY A 54 -3.10 7.17 9.94
C GLY A 54 -3.19 5.69 10.35
N LEU A 55 -4.29 5.28 10.99
CA LEU A 55 -4.56 3.87 11.30
C LEU A 55 -4.68 3.02 10.02
N PHE A 56 -5.22 3.58 8.94
CA PHE A 56 -5.28 2.88 7.67
C PHE A 56 -3.89 2.73 7.02
N SER A 57 -3.01 3.71 7.20
CA SER A 57 -1.60 3.67 6.75
C SER A 57 -0.82 2.49 7.36
N VAL A 58 -1.20 2.04 8.55
CA VAL A 58 -0.64 0.85 9.23
C VAL A 58 -0.89 -0.43 8.42
N ILE A 59 -1.88 -0.45 7.53
CA ILE A 59 -2.18 -1.60 6.66
C ILE A 59 -1.45 -1.47 5.32
N THR A 60 -1.45 -0.29 4.72
CA THR A 60 -0.90 -0.06 3.38
C THR A 60 0.63 -0.07 3.35
N ILE A 61 1.29 0.52 4.35
CA ILE A 61 2.77 0.58 4.40
C ILE A 61 3.38 -0.83 4.47
N PRO A 62 2.96 -1.73 5.39
CA PRO A 62 3.49 -3.11 5.42
C PRO A 62 3.12 -3.93 4.18
N ALA A 63 1.96 -3.67 3.56
CA ALA A 63 1.58 -4.32 2.31
C ALA A 63 2.50 -3.91 1.15
N SER A 64 2.78 -2.62 1.01
CA SER A 64 3.69 -2.06 0.00
C SER A 64 5.13 -2.51 0.21
N LEU A 65 5.60 -2.58 1.46
CA LEU A 65 6.92 -3.13 1.80
C LEU A 65 7.07 -4.59 1.39
N ARG A 66 6.11 -5.44 1.76
CA ARG A 66 6.13 -6.85 1.35
C ARG A 66 6.08 -6.99 -0.16
N ARG A 67 5.24 -6.21 -0.84
CA ARG A 67 5.18 -6.25 -2.31
C ARG A 67 6.49 -5.82 -2.96
N ALA A 68 7.14 -4.80 -2.42
CA ALA A 68 8.46 -4.36 -2.88
C ALA A 68 9.52 -5.46 -2.69
N HIS A 69 9.51 -6.14 -1.54
CA HIS A 69 10.44 -7.25 -1.29
C HIS A 69 10.14 -8.46 -2.18
N ASP A 70 8.87 -8.76 -2.46
CA ASP A 70 8.46 -9.84 -3.37
C ASP A 70 8.92 -9.61 -4.82
N ILE A 71 9.25 -8.38 -5.22
CA ILE A 71 9.84 -8.05 -6.53
C ILE A 71 11.36 -7.83 -6.45
N GLY A 72 12.00 -8.16 -5.32
CA GLY A 72 13.44 -8.02 -5.10
C GLY A 72 13.92 -6.61 -4.76
N TRP A 73 13.03 -5.68 -4.46
CA TRP A 73 13.38 -4.31 -4.06
C TRP A 73 13.52 -4.19 -2.55
N LYS A 74 14.37 -3.29 -2.06
CA LYS A 74 14.65 -3.11 -0.61
C LYS A 74 13.50 -2.49 0.20
N GLY A 75 12.44 -2.00 -0.45
CA GLY A 75 11.24 -1.43 0.18
C GLY A 75 11.45 -0.15 1.03
N THR A 76 12.69 0.21 1.37
CA THR A 76 13.03 1.30 2.31
C THR A 76 12.41 2.64 1.92
N TRP A 77 12.23 2.89 0.63
CA TRP A 77 11.60 4.11 0.12
C TRP A 77 10.14 4.27 0.57
N VAL A 78 9.41 3.18 0.83
CA VAL A 78 8.03 3.19 1.37
C VAL A 78 8.02 3.72 2.81
N LEU A 79 9.02 3.36 3.61
CA LEU A 79 9.16 3.88 4.97
C LEU A 79 9.58 5.35 4.96
N VAL A 80 10.51 5.71 4.06
CA VAL A 80 10.95 7.09 3.90
C VAL A 80 9.80 8.00 3.48
N SER A 81 8.95 7.58 2.54
CA SER A 81 7.79 8.37 2.12
C SER A 81 6.78 8.56 3.25
N GLY A 82 6.46 7.50 4.01
CA GLY A 82 5.54 7.59 5.14
C GLY A 82 6.06 8.49 6.27
N ILE A 83 7.35 8.38 6.62
CA ILE A 83 7.99 9.26 7.62
C ILE A 83 7.99 10.70 7.13
N PHE A 84 8.36 10.92 5.86
CA PHE A 84 8.38 12.24 5.27
C PHE A 84 6.99 12.90 5.30
N MET A 85 5.94 12.15 4.92
CA MET A 85 4.56 12.63 5.01
C MET A 85 4.17 13.01 6.43
N SER A 86 4.48 12.15 7.39
CA SER A 86 4.19 12.41 8.81
C SER A 86 4.86 13.69 9.29
N VAL A 87 6.12 13.92 8.91
CA VAL A 87 6.86 15.14 9.26
C VAL A 87 6.23 16.36 8.58
N VAL A 88 5.90 16.29 7.29
CA VAL A 88 5.28 17.39 6.55
C VAL A 88 3.94 17.78 7.18
N THR A 89 3.10 16.80 7.51
CA THR A 89 1.81 17.04 8.18
C THR A 89 2.00 17.68 9.56
N ILE A 90 2.95 17.19 10.37
CA ILE A 90 3.26 17.80 11.68
C ILE A 90 3.73 19.25 11.50
N LEU A 91 4.63 19.52 10.56
CA LEU A 91 5.14 20.86 10.30
C LEU A 91 4.03 21.80 9.81
N GLN A 92 3.08 21.30 9.01
CA GLN A 92 1.89 22.07 8.62
C GLN A 92 1.10 22.51 9.85
N TYR A 93 0.75 21.59 10.76
CA TYR A 93 -0.03 21.92 11.96
C TYR A 93 0.72 22.80 12.97
N VAL A 94 2.04 22.64 13.11
CA VAL A 94 2.83 23.36 14.12
C VAL A 94 3.29 24.74 13.63
N ILE A 95 3.65 24.87 12.35
CA ILE A 95 4.30 26.09 11.83
C ILE A 95 3.32 26.97 11.07
N SER A 96 2.54 26.40 10.15
CA SER A 96 1.66 27.19 9.28
C SER A 96 0.53 26.32 8.70
N PRO A 97 -0.61 26.23 9.41
CA PRO A 97 -1.72 25.37 9.03
C PRO A 97 -2.29 25.70 7.64
N GLU A 98 -2.25 26.98 7.26
CA GLU A 98 -2.78 27.52 6.01
C GLU A 98 -1.74 27.59 4.88
N SER A 99 -0.52 27.08 5.08
CA SER A 99 0.52 27.15 4.06
C SER A 99 0.18 26.25 2.86
N ALA A 100 -0.12 26.89 1.74
CA ALA A 100 -0.29 26.22 0.45
C ALA A 100 0.95 25.40 0.03
N ALA A 101 2.15 25.75 0.51
CA ALA A 101 3.37 25.01 0.21
C ALA A 101 3.37 23.61 0.85
N PHE A 102 2.88 23.49 2.10
CA PHE A 102 2.75 22.17 2.75
C PHE A 102 1.67 21.32 2.06
N GLY A 103 0.53 21.92 1.71
CA GLY A 103 -0.52 21.23 0.95
C GLY A 103 -0.05 20.73 -0.43
N ALA A 104 0.72 21.54 -1.15
CA ALA A 104 1.31 21.14 -2.43
C ALA A 104 2.32 19.99 -2.28
N LEU A 105 3.17 20.04 -1.24
CA LEU A 105 4.15 19.00 -0.95
C LEU A 105 3.48 17.67 -0.58
N ALA A 106 2.46 17.71 0.28
CA ALA A 106 1.68 16.53 0.65
C ALA A 106 0.98 15.90 -0.57
N SER A 107 0.40 16.73 -1.45
CA SER A 107 -0.22 16.28 -2.70
C SER A 107 0.77 15.62 -3.65
N PHE A 108 1.97 16.18 -3.79
CA PHE A 108 3.02 15.61 -4.64
C PHE A 108 3.44 14.21 -4.17
N VAL A 109 3.66 14.03 -2.86
CA VAL A 109 4.05 12.75 -2.30
C VAL A 109 2.92 11.72 -2.44
N LEU A 110 1.67 12.11 -2.23
CA LEU A 110 0.51 11.23 -2.45
C LEU A 110 0.46 10.71 -3.90
N VAL A 111 0.65 11.61 -4.88
CA VAL A 111 0.70 11.21 -6.30
C VAL A 111 1.85 10.26 -6.57
N ALA A 112 3.05 10.54 -6.01
CA ALA A 112 4.19 9.65 -6.14
C ALA A 112 3.90 8.25 -5.55
N GLU A 113 3.27 8.18 -4.37
CA GLU A 113 2.87 6.91 -3.76
C GLU A 113 1.85 6.14 -4.60
N ILE A 114 0.88 6.82 -5.20
CA ILE A 114 -0.08 6.18 -6.13
C ILE A 114 0.65 5.62 -7.34
N VAL A 115 1.55 6.38 -7.95
CA VAL A 115 2.33 5.94 -9.12
C VAL A 115 3.15 4.71 -8.77
N VAL A 116 3.83 4.70 -7.63
CA VAL A 116 4.62 3.54 -7.23
C VAL A 116 3.72 2.37 -6.81
N GLY A 117 2.58 2.62 -6.16
CA GLY A 117 1.59 1.59 -5.85
C GLY A 117 1.07 0.90 -7.10
N ILE A 118 0.75 1.68 -8.15
CA ILE A 118 0.38 1.18 -9.48
C ILE A 118 1.54 0.36 -10.05
N PHE A 119 2.76 0.88 -10.06
CA PHE A 119 3.93 0.15 -10.53
C PHE A 119 4.09 -1.22 -9.83
N LEU A 120 4.00 -1.25 -8.49
CA LEU A 120 4.08 -2.47 -7.68
C LEU A 120 2.96 -3.48 -7.97
N VAL A 121 1.78 -3.00 -8.39
CA VAL A 121 0.70 -3.87 -8.88
C VAL A 121 1.10 -4.52 -10.20
N PHE A 122 1.77 -3.83 -11.12
CA PHE A 122 2.03 -4.34 -12.47
C PHE A 122 3.31 -5.18 -12.61
N VAL A 123 4.33 -4.94 -11.79
CA VAL A 123 5.56 -5.72 -11.82
C VAL A 123 5.31 -7.14 -11.28
N ALA A 124 5.72 -8.16 -12.02
CA ALA A 124 5.64 -9.56 -11.56
C ALA A 124 6.59 -9.76 -10.37
N GLY A 125 6.12 -10.48 -9.34
CA GLY A 125 6.97 -10.85 -8.21
C GLY A 125 8.01 -11.86 -8.68
N ASP A 126 9.26 -11.67 -8.27
CA ASP A 126 10.30 -12.67 -8.48
C ASP A 126 9.99 -13.86 -7.55
N VAL A 127 10.07 -15.07 -8.09
CA VAL A 127 9.81 -16.31 -7.36
C VAL A 127 10.97 -16.58 -6.39
N GLU A 128 12.18 -16.16 -6.76
CA GLU A 128 13.42 -16.44 -6.02
C GLU A 128 13.76 -15.36 -4.98
N ALA A 129 13.23 -14.14 -5.13
CA ALA A 129 13.53 -13.01 -4.21
C ALA A 129 12.69 -13.01 -2.92
N ASN A 130 11.86 -14.03 -2.70
CA ASN A 130 10.81 -14.02 -1.69
C ASN A 130 11.36 -14.29 -0.27
N LYS A 131 11.33 -13.25 0.57
CA LYS A 131 11.72 -13.32 2.00
C LYS A 131 10.57 -13.74 2.93
N TYR A 132 9.33 -13.84 2.46
CA TYR A 132 8.13 -13.95 3.30
C TYR A 132 7.36 -15.27 3.15
N GLY A 133 8.00 -16.31 2.60
CA GLY A 133 7.50 -17.70 2.59
C GLY A 133 7.36 -18.28 1.19
N GLU A 134 7.24 -19.61 1.06
CA GLU A 134 7.19 -20.27 -0.25
C GLU A 134 6.03 -19.79 -1.14
N VAL A 135 6.26 -19.76 -2.45
CA VAL A 135 5.18 -19.73 -3.43
C VAL A 135 4.37 -21.00 -3.23
N ASP A 136 3.04 -20.91 -3.09
CA ASP A 136 2.13 -22.07 -2.99
C ASP A 136 2.56 -23.18 -3.97
N THR A 137 3.40 -24.09 -3.48
CA THR A 137 4.15 -25.07 -4.27
C THR A 137 3.19 -26.07 -4.91
N PHE A 138 2.00 -26.19 -4.32
CA PHE A 138 0.91 -27.00 -4.80
C PHE A 138 0.44 -26.63 -6.22
N ASN A 139 0.43 -25.34 -6.58
CA ASN A 139 0.06 -24.92 -7.93
C ASN A 139 1.21 -25.12 -8.93
N HIS A 140 2.46 -24.95 -8.48
CA HIS A 140 3.64 -25.12 -9.34
C HIS A 140 3.92 -26.60 -9.64
N LEU A 141 3.69 -27.49 -8.67
CA LEU A 141 3.78 -28.94 -8.86
C LEU A 141 2.66 -29.46 -9.77
N LYS A 142 1.47 -28.85 -9.72
CA LYS A 142 0.36 -29.22 -10.61
C LYS A 142 0.64 -28.86 -12.07
N THR A 143 1.25 -27.70 -12.33
CA THR A 143 1.71 -27.34 -13.69
C THR A 143 2.86 -28.23 -14.16
N LEU A 144 3.81 -28.57 -13.29
CA LEU A 144 4.90 -29.50 -13.64
C LEU A 144 4.37 -30.92 -13.94
N ASN A 145 3.43 -31.43 -13.16
CA ASN A 145 2.81 -32.73 -13.42
C ASN A 145 1.99 -32.76 -14.72
N ILE A 146 1.25 -31.70 -15.04
CA ILE A 146 0.52 -31.61 -16.32
C ILE A 146 1.50 -31.60 -17.49
N THR A 147 2.61 -30.86 -17.37
CA THR A 147 3.63 -30.77 -18.42
C THR A 147 4.34 -32.12 -18.63
N ALA A 148 4.64 -32.84 -17.54
CA ALA A 148 5.26 -34.16 -17.60
C ALA A 148 4.33 -35.23 -18.22
N VAL A 149 3.02 -35.19 -17.93
CA VAL A 149 2.05 -36.11 -18.53
C VAL A 149 1.91 -35.85 -20.03
N THR A 150 1.83 -34.59 -20.47
CA THR A 150 1.73 -34.26 -21.90
C THR A 150 2.98 -34.55 -22.73
N LEU A 151 4.15 -34.69 -22.10
CA LEU A 151 5.40 -35.06 -22.78
C LEU A 151 5.56 -36.58 -22.93
N ASN A 152 4.88 -37.38 -22.11
CA ASN A 152 4.87 -38.85 -22.24
C ASN A 152 3.80 -39.38 -23.20
N GLU A 153 2.86 -38.54 -23.64
CA GLU A 153 1.79 -38.89 -24.59
C GLU A 153 2.10 -38.48 -26.05
N LYS A 154 3.33 -38.06 -26.35
CA LYS A 154 3.83 -37.80 -27.71
C LYS A 154 4.98 -38.74 -28.05
#